data_AF-A0AAW1SDJ1-F1
#
_entry.id   AF-A0AAW1SDJ1-F1
#
_cell.length_a   1.000
_cell.length_b   1.000
_cell.length_c   1.000
_cell.angle_alpha   90.00
_cell.angle_beta   90.00
_cell.angle_gamma   90.00
#
_symmetry.space_group_name_H-M   'P 1'
#
loop_
_entity.id
_entity.type
_entity.pdbx_description
1 polymer ?
#
loop_
_entity_poly.entity_id
_entity_poly.type
_entity_poly.pdbx_seq_one_letter_code
_entity_poly.pdbx_strand_id
1 'polypeptide(L)'
;MAPPDHDLLLSKRGAGAWYFAGVQQALQHSGVSWFYAWSGSPADQAIDVPPGIEFVPMIWGRSAAQDGSIKAAAKYSVLLGFNEPDRPDQANMRVEEALELWPHLMAAQLRLGSPAPAFTDGSDE
;
A
#
# COMPACT_ATOMS: atom_id res chain seq x y z
N MET A 1 27.51 -15.49 9.98
CA MET A 1 26.38 -14.57 10.24
C MET A 1 25.25 -15.04 9.36
N ALA A 2 24.19 -15.61 9.94
CA ALA A 2 23.03 -16.04 9.16
C ALA A 2 22.27 -14.81 8.64
N PRO A 3 21.62 -14.88 7.46
CA PRO A 3 20.70 -13.84 7.04
C PRO A 3 19.58 -13.69 8.07
N PRO A 4 18.99 -12.49 8.23
CA PRO A 4 17.87 -12.31 9.15
C PRO A 4 16.73 -13.24 8.74
N ASP A 5 16.18 -13.98 9.71
CA ASP A 5 15.02 -14.84 9.49
C ASP A 5 13.86 -13.99 8.95
N HIS A 6 13.48 -14.24 7.70
CA HIS A 6 12.37 -13.59 7.00
C HIS A 6 10.99 -14.14 7.43
N ASP A 7 10.94 -14.96 8.48
CA ASP A 7 9.78 -15.78 8.84
C ASP A 7 9.22 -15.46 10.23
N LEU A 8 9.27 -14.18 10.62
CA LEU A 8 8.17 -13.66 11.43
C LEU A 8 6.96 -13.64 10.49
N LEU A 9 6.17 -14.71 10.52
CA LEU A 9 4.82 -14.73 9.96
C LEU A 9 4.07 -13.53 10.57
N LEU A 10 4.10 -12.40 9.88
CA LEU A 10 3.26 -11.27 10.19
C LEU A 10 1.85 -11.83 10.27
N SER A 11 1.22 -11.59 11.42
CA SER A 11 -0.19 -11.91 11.61
C SER A 11 -0.98 -11.45 10.39
N LYS A 12 -1.96 -12.23 9.96
CA LYS A 12 -2.81 -11.84 8.82
C LYS A 12 -3.58 -10.54 9.09
N ARG A 13 -3.69 -10.14 10.37
CA ARG A 13 -4.43 -8.96 10.80
C ARG A 13 -3.65 -7.69 10.49
N GLY A 14 -4.20 -6.88 9.58
CA GLY A 14 -3.76 -5.52 9.31
C GLY A 14 -4.90 -4.51 9.41
N ALA A 15 -4.58 -3.23 9.23
CA ALA A 15 -5.57 -2.15 9.20
C ALA A 15 -5.27 -1.11 8.11
N GLY A 16 -6.31 -0.52 7.52
CA GLY A 16 -6.21 0.78 6.86
C GLY A 16 -6.38 1.88 7.91
N ALA A 17 -5.49 2.86 7.92
CA ALA A 17 -5.50 3.91 8.94
C ALA A 17 -5.31 5.30 8.33
N TRP A 18 -6.11 6.23 8.83
CA TRP A 18 -5.94 7.67 8.63
C TRP A 18 -5.39 8.32 9.90
N TYR A 19 -4.85 9.52 9.79
CA TYR A 19 -4.47 10.28 10.96
C TYR A 19 -5.68 10.63 11.83
N PHE A 20 -5.53 10.37 13.12
CA PHE A 20 -6.34 10.96 14.18
C PHE A 20 -5.48 11.01 15.45
N ALA A 21 -5.89 11.87 16.39
CA ALA A 21 -5.23 11.93 17.69
C ALA A 21 -5.33 10.56 18.39
N GLY A 22 -4.19 9.91 18.60
CA GLY A 22 -4.12 8.58 19.21
C GLY A 22 -3.98 7.41 18.24
N VAL A 23 -3.80 7.66 16.93
CA VAL A 23 -3.69 6.59 15.91
C VAL A 23 -2.58 5.58 16.21
N GLN A 24 -1.45 6.02 16.77
CA GLN A 24 -0.34 5.13 17.12
C GLN A 24 -0.73 4.14 18.23
N GLN A 25 -1.38 4.63 19.29
CA GLN A 25 -1.86 3.79 20.39
C GLN A 25 -2.96 2.84 19.91
N ALA A 26 -3.85 3.32 19.03
CA ALA A 26 -4.90 2.49 18.45
C ALA A 26 -4.31 1.33 17.62
N LEU A 27 -3.31 1.61 16.76
CA LEU A 27 -2.60 0.59 16.00
C LEU A 27 -1.93 -0.43 16.93
N GLN A 28 -1.20 0.01 17.96
CA GLN A 28 -0.57 -0.87 18.95
C GLN A 28 -1.56 -1.78 19.68
N HIS A 29 -2.70 -1.22 20.12
CA HIS A 29 -3.68 -1.96 20.90
C HIS A 29 -4.63 -2.84 20.06
N SER A 30 -4.70 -2.62 18.75
CA SER A 30 -5.54 -3.41 17.83
C SER A 30 -5.01 -4.83 17.58
N GLY A 31 -3.73 -5.08 17.88
CA GLY A 31 -3.06 -6.35 17.62
C GLY A 31 -2.82 -6.62 16.13
N VAL A 32 -2.77 -5.57 15.30
CA VAL A 32 -2.34 -5.66 13.90
C VAL A 32 -0.82 -5.82 13.84
N SER A 33 -0.33 -6.54 12.84
CA SER A 33 1.12 -6.60 12.55
C SER A 33 1.53 -5.72 11.37
N TRP A 34 0.55 -5.17 10.64
CA TRP A 34 0.81 -4.28 9.52
C TRP A 34 -0.32 -3.26 9.34
N PHE A 35 -0.03 -2.13 8.70
CA PHE A 35 -1.04 -1.16 8.29
C PHE A 35 -0.67 -0.49 6.97
N TYR A 36 -1.66 0.11 6.30
CA TYR A 36 -1.47 0.96 5.12
C TYR A 36 -2.31 2.23 5.27
N ALA A 37 -1.99 3.26 4.49
CA ALA A 37 -2.62 4.57 4.60
C ALA A 37 -2.90 5.21 3.23
N TRP A 38 -3.18 4.38 2.22
CA TRP A 38 -3.47 4.83 0.84
C TRP A 38 -2.40 5.76 0.23
N SER A 39 -1.14 5.62 0.66
CA SER A 39 -0.02 6.49 0.27
C SER A 39 1.29 5.72 0.11
N GLY A 40 2.28 6.34 -0.56
CA GLY A 40 3.63 5.78 -0.72
C GLY A 40 4.47 5.82 0.56
N SER A 41 4.08 6.64 1.53
CA SER A 41 4.76 6.80 2.81
C SER A 41 3.77 7.13 3.95
N PRO A 42 4.01 6.66 5.19
CA PRO A 42 3.16 7.01 6.32
C PRO A 42 3.30 8.50 6.70
N ALA A 43 4.42 9.14 6.32
CA ALA A 43 4.64 10.57 6.49
C ALA A 43 3.65 11.42 5.67
N ASP A 44 3.21 10.92 4.50
CA ASP A 44 2.22 11.61 3.65
C ASP A 44 0.87 11.73 4.37
N GLN A 45 0.65 10.87 5.36
CA GLN A 45 -0.55 10.83 6.20
C GLN A 45 -0.28 11.28 7.64
N ALA A 46 0.90 11.84 7.94
CA ALA A 46 1.27 12.26 9.29
C ALA A 46 1.15 11.16 10.37
N ILE A 47 1.39 9.90 10.01
CA ILE A 47 1.37 8.76 10.93
C ILE A 47 2.82 8.31 11.21
N ASP A 48 3.23 8.27 12.47
CA ASP A 48 4.46 7.54 12.84
C ASP A 48 4.17 6.05 12.95
N VAL A 49 5.10 5.23 12.48
CA VAL A 49 4.97 3.76 12.51
C VAL A 49 5.28 3.26 13.93
N PRO A 50 4.33 2.61 14.62
CA PRO A 50 4.61 2.06 15.94
C PRO A 50 5.60 0.89 15.89
N PRO A 51 6.45 0.68 16.93
CA PRO A 51 7.35 -0.47 16.97
C PRO A 51 6.60 -1.80 16.82
N GLY A 52 7.14 -2.70 16.00
CA GLY A 52 6.57 -4.03 15.78
C GLY A 52 5.40 -4.09 14.78
N ILE A 53 5.06 -2.98 14.13
CA ILE A 53 4.04 -2.92 13.07
C ILE A 53 4.72 -2.51 11.76
N GLU A 54 4.50 -3.27 10.69
CA GLU A 54 4.98 -2.91 9.34
C GLU A 54 4.06 -1.88 8.67
N PHE A 55 4.62 -0.88 8.00
CA PHE A 55 3.87 -0.06 7.06
C PHE A 55 3.96 -0.66 5.66
N VAL A 56 2.81 -0.79 4.99
CA VAL A 56 2.71 -1.25 3.62
C VAL A 56 2.33 -0.06 2.72
N PRO A 57 3.24 0.44 1.86
CA PRO A 57 2.95 1.52 0.92
C PRO A 57 1.95 1.10 -0.15
N MET A 58 1.28 2.09 -0.73
CA MET A 58 0.37 1.95 -1.86
C MET A 58 0.68 3.00 -2.92
N ILE A 59 0.76 2.59 -4.19
CA ILE A 59 0.68 3.52 -5.32
C ILE A 59 -0.80 3.68 -5.66
N TRP A 60 -1.44 4.71 -5.11
CA TRP A 60 -2.90 4.84 -5.16
C TRP A 60 -3.44 4.94 -6.60
N GLY A 61 -2.77 5.67 -7.49
CA GLY A 61 -3.21 5.84 -8.89
C GLY A 61 -2.14 6.47 -9.77
N ARG A 62 -2.54 6.94 -10.96
CA ARG A 62 -1.65 7.53 -11.99
C ARG A 62 -0.64 8.54 -11.45
N SER A 63 -1.09 9.46 -10.59
CA SER A 63 -0.23 10.53 -10.04
C SER A 63 0.89 9.96 -9.17
N ALA A 64 0.56 9.06 -8.25
CA ALA A 64 1.52 8.41 -7.36
C ALA A 64 2.54 7.55 -8.13
N ALA A 65 2.16 7.00 -9.29
CA ALA A 65 3.08 6.26 -10.14
C ALA A 65 4.19 7.14 -10.77
N GLN A 66 4.08 8.47 -10.67
CA GLN A 66 4.94 9.44 -11.34
C GLN A 66 5.58 10.48 -10.40
N ASP A 67 5.06 10.67 -9.20
CA ASP A 67 5.48 11.74 -8.26
C ASP A 67 6.63 11.34 -7.30
N GLY A 68 7.20 10.15 -7.48
CA GLY A 68 8.28 9.64 -6.63
C GLY A 68 7.83 8.73 -5.49
N SER A 69 6.53 8.49 -5.33
CA SER A 69 5.99 7.54 -4.33
C SER A 69 6.61 6.14 -4.44
N ILE A 70 6.89 5.68 -5.66
CA ILE A 70 7.57 4.38 -5.91
C ILE A 70 8.96 4.35 -5.27
N LYS A 71 9.72 5.45 -5.38
CA LYS A 71 11.05 5.56 -4.77
C LYS A 71 10.96 5.62 -3.25
N ALA A 72 9.96 6.33 -2.70
CA ALA A 72 9.71 6.36 -1.26
C ALA A 72 9.35 4.97 -0.71
N ALA A 73 8.68 4.15 -1.53
CA ALA A 73 8.28 2.79 -1.20
C ALA A 73 9.43 1.76 -1.21
N ALA A 74 10.52 2.02 -1.93
CA ALA A 74 11.60 1.03 -2.17
C ALA A 74 12.32 0.51 -0.91
N LYS A 75 12.06 1.09 0.27
CA LYS A 75 12.61 0.66 1.57
C LYS A 75 11.73 -0.37 2.31
N TYR A 76 10.52 -0.66 1.82
CA TYR A 76 9.58 -1.61 2.42
C TYR A 76 9.69 -2.98 1.75
N SER A 77 8.94 -3.98 2.24
CA SER A 77 8.99 -5.36 1.71
C SER A 77 7.87 -5.66 0.70
N VAL A 78 6.73 -4.99 0.86
CA VAL A 78 5.49 -5.16 0.09
C VAL A 78 5.07 -3.83 -0.49
N LEU A 79 4.45 -3.84 -1.68
CA LEU A 79 3.82 -2.66 -2.28
C LEU A 79 2.42 -3.02 -2.77
N LEU A 80 1.43 -2.21 -2.42
CA LEU A 80 0.07 -2.31 -2.96
C LEU A 80 -0.04 -1.50 -4.27
N GLY A 81 -0.71 -2.10 -5.27
CA GLY A 81 -1.03 -1.44 -6.53
C GLY A 81 -2.20 -0.44 -6.40
N PHE A 82 -2.77 -0.07 -7.55
CA PHE A 82 -3.77 0.99 -7.67
C PHE A 82 -5.05 0.71 -6.87
N ASN A 83 -5.63 1.76 -6.27
CA ASN A 83 -6.81 1.70 -5.43
C ASN A 83 -8.09 1.94 -6.24
N GLU A 84 -8.96 0.94 -6.28
CA GLU A 84 -10.29 0.99 -6.93
C GLU A 84 -10.21 1.66 -8.32
N PRO A 85 -9.38 1.14 -9.25
CA PRO A 85 -9.23 1.72 -10.59
C PRO A 85 -10.54 1.76 -11.38
N ASP A 86 -11.47 0.87 -11.05
CA ASP A 86 -12.84 0.75 -11.60
C ASP A 86 -13.79 1.86 -11.15
N ARG A 87 -13.42 2.69 -10.16
CA ARG A 87 -14.31 3.74 -9.65
C ARG A 87 -13.92 5.16 -10.10
N PRO A 88 -14.88 5.97 -10.60
CA PRO A 88 -14.62 7.32 -11.08
C PRO A 88 -14.22 8.31 -9.98
N ASP A 89 -14.60 8.03 -8.72
CA ASP A 89 -14.26 8.80 -7.53
C ASP A 89 -12.98 8.30 -6.82
N GLN A 90 -12.30 7.32 -7.40
CA GLN A 90 -11.07 6.71 -6.88
C GLN A 90 -9.94 6.83 -7.91
N ALA A 91 -9.08 5.82 -8.09
CA ALA A 91 -7.96 5.94 -9.02
C ALA A 91 -8.42 6.18 -10.47
N ASN A 92 -9.62 5.69 -10.83
CA ASN A 92 -10.27 5.92 -12.12
C ASN A 92 -9.31 5.67 -13.30
N MET A 93 -8.91 4.41 -13.45
CA MET A 93 -7.91 3.97 -14.42
C MET A 93 -8.48 2.86 -15.29
N ARG A 94 -8.26 2.98 -16.59
CA ARG A 94 -8.51 1.87 -17.52
C ARG A 94 -7.49 0.76 -17.31
N VAL A 95 -7.84 -0.46 -17.69
CA VAL A 95 -6.94 -1.62 -17.60
C VAL A 95 -5.66 -1.38 -18.40
N GLU A 96 -5.75 -0.82 -19.60
CA GLU A 96 -4.59 -0.54 -20.46
C GLU A 96 -3.61 0.39 -19.79
N GLU A 97 -4.13 1.42 -19.12
CA GLU A 97 -3.30 2.40 -18.42
C GLU A 97 -2.64 1.81 -17.18
N ALA A 98 -3.37 0.98 -16.42
CA ALA A 98 -2.79 0.25 -15.30
C ALA A 98 -1.63 -0.66 -15.77
N LEU A 99 -1.78 -1.31 -16.94
CA LEU A 99 -0.73 -2.12 -17.56
C LEU A 99 0.45 -1.29 -18.06
N GLU A 100 0.21 -0.13 -18.66
CA GLU A 100 1.26 0.81 -19.09
C GLU A 100 2.14 1.28 -17.92
N LEU A 101 1.53 1.53 -16.76
CA LEU A 101 2.24 1.97 -15.56
C LEU A 101 2.83 0.82 -14.73
N TRP A 102 2.39 -0.42 -14.94
CA TRP A 102 2.81 -1.58 -14.15
C TRP A 102 4.34 -1.80 -14.12
N PRO A 103 5.10 -1.63 -15.23
CA PRO A 103 6.55 -1.74 -15.20
C PRO A 103 7.24 -0.77 -14.23
N HIS A 104 6.67 0.41 -13.99
CA HIS A 104 7.22 1.36 -13.03
C HIS A 104 7.09 0.83 -11.59
N LEU A 105 5.96 0.21 -11.25
CA LEU A 105 5.74 -0.39 -9.93
C LEU A 105 6.67 -1.61 -9.73
N MET A 106 6.84 -2.43 -10.78
CA MET A 106 7.76 -3.58 -10.73
C MET A 106 9.23 -3.16 -10.55
N ALA A 107 9.63 -1.98 -11.00
CA ALA A 107 10.99 -1.45 -10.82
C ALA A 107 11.37 -1.24 -9.34
N ALA A 108 10.40 -1.20 -8.43
CA ALA A 108 10.66 -1.17 -6.99
C ALA A 108 11.25 -2.49 -6.45
N GLN A 109 11.13 -3.60 -7.21
CA GLN A 109 11.61 -4.93 -6.82
C GLN A 109 11.02 -5.45 -5.49
N LEU A 110 9.78 -5.06 -5.19
CA LEU A 110 9.05 -5.47 -3.98
C LEU A 110 8.08 -6.60 -4.29
N ARG A 111 7.56 -7.24 -3.24
CA ARG A 111 6.36 -8.09 -3.39
C ARG A 111 5.18 -7.19 -3.75
N LEU A 112 4.81 -7.19 -5.02
CA LEU A 112 3.79 -6.30 -5.58
C LEU A 112 2.40 -6.96 -5.55
N GLY A 113 1.45 -6.33 -4.86
CA GLY A 113 0.04 -6.68 -4.90
C GLY A 113 -0.66 -6.05 -6.12
N SER A 114 -1.62 -6.76 -6.70
CA SER A 114 -2.44 -6.26 -7.82
C SER A 114 -3.18 -4.98 -7.44
N PRO A 115 -3.72 -4.25 -8.43
CA PRO A 115 -4.77 -3.28 -8.14
C PRO A 115 -5.90 -3.89 -7.31
N ALA A 116 -6.55 -3.08 -6.47
CA ALA A 116 -7.65 -3.48 -5.60
C ALA A 116 -8.97 -2.92 -6.16
N PRO A 117 -9.70 -3.66 -7.03
CA PRO A 117 -10.98 -3.20 -7.57
C PRO A 117 -12.05 -3.13 -6.48
N ALA A 118 -13.00 -2.21 -6.64
CA ALA A 118 -14.15 -2.08 -5.74
C ALA A 118 -15.19 -3.17 -5.98
N PHE A 119 -15.40 -3.52 -7.25
CA PHE A 119 -16.39 -4.50 -7.67
C PHE A 119 -15.74 -5.84 -8.03
N THR A 120 -16.44 -6.93 -7.76
CA THR A 120 -16.00 -8.30 -8.05
C THR A 120 -16.61 -8.86 -9.32
N ASP A 121 -17.60 -8.19 -9.91
CA ASP A 121 -18.12 -8.49 -11.22
C ASP A 121 -17.63 -7.44 -12.22
N GLY A 122 -17.19 -7.87 -13.41
CA GLY A 122 -16.74 -6.96 -14.46
C GLY A 122 -17.92 -6.25 -15.13
N SER A 123 -18.81 -5.62 -14.36
CA SER A 123 -20.09 -5.10 -14.83
C SER A 123 -20.03 -3.69 -15.45
N ASP A 124 -18.82 -3.14 -15.65
CA ASP A 124 -18.61 -1.83 -16.28
C ASP A 124 -18.07 -1.93 -17.73
N GLU A 125 -18.64 -2.82 -18.56
CA GLU A 125 -18.61 -2.67 -20.04
C GLU A 125 -19.83 -1.89 -20.54
#